data_AF-A0A8S8X921-F1
#
_entry.id   AF-A0A8S8X921-F1
#
_cell.length_a   1.000
_cell.length_b   1.000
_cell.length_c   1.000
_cell.angle_alpha   90.00
_cell.angle_beta   90.00
_cell.angle_gamma   90.00
#
_symmetry.space_group_name_H-M   'P 1'
#
loop_
_entity.id
_entity.type
_entity.pdbx_description
1 polymer ?
#
loop_
_entity_poly.entity_id
_entity_poly.type
_entity_poly.pdbx_seq_one_letter_code
_entity_poly.pdbx_strand_id
1 'polypeptide(L)' 'MGRFDSSVAANERVVVTAQNNGVWRVEFDGGRSGGSFKSCKAALAYAGDLVDQHPGAGIRLQPGG' A
#
# COMPACT_ATOMS: atom_id res chain seq x y z
N MET A 1 -7.45 7.85 13.86
CA MET A 1 -7.03 6.46 13.60
C MET A 1 -7.73 6.04 12.32
N GLY A 2 -6.98 5.90 11.22
CA GLY A 2 -7.56 5.56 9.91
C GLY A 2 -8.17 4.16 9.94
N ARG A 3 -9.35 3.99 9.36
CA ARG A 3 -10.07 2.71 9.28
C ARG A 3 -9.17 1.67 8.62
N PHE A 4 -8.94 0.55 9.29
CA PHE A 4 -8.37 -0.65 8.68
C PHE A 4 -9.37 -1.15 7.63
N ASP A 5 -9.03 -1.03 6.35
CA ASP A 5 -9.80 -1.64 5.28
C ASP A 5 -9.51 -3.15 5.31
N SER A 6 -10.28 -3.90 6.10
CA SER A 6 -10.18 -5.36 6.28
C SER A 6 -10.48 -6.17 5.00
N SER A 7 -10.54 -5.50 3.86
CA SER A 7 -10.98 -6.02 2.57
C SER A 7 -9.80 -6.30 1.63
N VAL A 8 -8.59 -6.53 2.13
CA VAL A 8 -7.51 -7.03 1.28
C VAL A 8 -7.82 -8.48 0.94
N ALA A 9 -8.13 -8.75 -0.33
CA ALA A 9 -8.44 -10.10 -0.77
C ALA A 9 -7.18 -10.99 -0.74
N ALA A 10 -7.36 -12.30 -0.55
CA ALA A 10 -6.27 -13.25 -0.75
C ALA A 10 -5.75 -13.11 -2.19
N ASN A 11 -4.44 -12.90 -2.34
CA ASN A 11 -3.74 -12.62 -3.60
C ASN A 11 -3.86 -11.18 -4.15
N GLU A 12 -4.44 -10.25 -3.41
CA GLU A 12 -4.42 -8.84 -3.81
C GLU A 12 -3.03 -8.24 -3.64
N ARG A 13 -2.61 -7.41 -4.61
CA ARG A 13 -1.32 -6.72 -4.53
C ARG A 13 -1.50 -5.34 -3.91
N VAL A 14 -0.63 -5.05 -2.95
CA VAL A 14 -0.44 -3.72 -2.38
C VAL A 14 0.65 -3.03 -3.16
N VAL A 15 0.28 -2.02 -3.93
CA VAL A 15 1.18 -1.22 -4.77
C VAL A 15 1.60 0.03 -4.00
N VAL A 16 2.90 0.19 -3.78
CA VAL A 16 3.48 1.36 -3.15
C VAL A 16 4.16 2.19 -4.24
N THR A 17 3.58 3.35 -4.54
CA THR A 17 3.98 4.24 -5.63
C THR A 17 4.62 5.50 -5.06
N ALA A 18 5.88 5.79 -5.43
CA ALA A 18 6.46 7.11 -5.16
C ALA A 18 5.71 8.17 -5.97
N GLN A 19 5.57 9.40 -5.50
CA GLN A 19 5.02 10.51 -6.28
C GLN A 19 6.04 11.64 -6.39
N ASN A 20 5.94 12.41 -7.47
CA ASN A 20 6.88 13.49 -7.81
C ASN A 20 6.90 14.65 -6.78
N ASN A 21 5.90 14.71 -5.89
CA ASN A 21 5.81 15.67 -4.79
C ASN A 21 6.41 15.15 -3.46
N GLY A 22 7.13 14.03 -3.48
CA GLY A 22 7.71 13.40 -2.28
C GLY A 22 6.70 12.62 -1.42
N VAL A 23 5.45 12.50 -1.87
CA VAL A 23 4.43 11.67 -1.24
C VAL A 23 4.54 10.24 -1.77
N TRP A 24 4.23 9.27 -0.92
CA TRP A 24 4.17 7.86 -1.25
C TRP A 24 2.72 7.42 -1.17
N ARG A 25 2.17 6.91 -2.27
CA ARG A 25 0.80 6.42 -2.31
C ARG A 25 0.80 4.90 -2.18
N VAL A 26 -0.14 4.38 -1.41
CA VAL A 26 -0.42 2.95 -1.34
C VAL A 26 -1.77 2.73 -2.00
N GLU A 27 -1.81 1.83 -2.97
CA GLU A 27 -2.98 1.44 -3.74
C GLU A 27 -3.09 -0.08 -3.75
N PHE A 28 -4.29 -0.59 -3.97
CA PHE A 28 -4.52 -2.01 -4.15
C PHE A 28 -4.78 -2.31 -5.63
N ASP A 29 -4.47 -3.51 -6.10
CA ASP A 29 -4.63 -3.92 -7.52
C ASP A 29 -6.06 -3.70 -8.06
N GLY A 30 -7.07 -3.60 -7.18
CA GLY A 30 -8.45 -3.21 -7.52
C GLY A 30 -8.70 -1.70 -7.69
N GLY A 31 -7.66 -0.86 -7.73
CA GLY A 31 -7.76 0.60 -7.86
C GLY A 31 -8.24 1.32 -6.60
N ARG A 32 -8.29 0.64 -5.46
CA ARG A 32 -8.63 1.22 -4.15
C ARG A 32 -7.40 1.92 -3.57
N SER A 33 -7.60 3.07 -2.94
CA SER A 33 -6.53 3.79 -2.25
C SER A 33 -6.39 3.28 -0.81
N GLY A 34 -5.20 2.81 -0.45
CA GLY A 34 -4.82 2.48 0.93
C GLY A 34 -4.30 3.68 1.72
N GLY A 35 -3.87 4.74 1.02
CA GLY A 35 -3.53 6.02 1.63
C GLY A 35 -2.32 6.72 1.01
N SER A 36 -2.01 7.90 1.55
CA SER A 36 -0.87 8.72 1.16
C SER A 36 0.02 9.00 2.36
N PHE A 37 1.32 8.82 2.19
CA PHE A 37 2.32 8.88 3.24
C PHE A 37 3.42 9.86 2.88
N LYS A 38 3.96 10.58 3.86
CA LYS A 38 5.07 11.54 3.64
C LYS A 38 6.45 10.87 3.54
N SER A 39 6.53 9.55 3.69
CA SER A 39 7.80 8.83 3.60
C SER A 39 7.61 7.42 3.07
N CYS A 40 8.62 6.94 2.34
CA CYS A 40 8.71 5.57 1.85
C CYS A 40 8.60 4.55 2.98
N LYS A 41 9.32 4.80 4.08
CA LYS A 41 9.33 3.93 5.26
C LYS A 41 7.94 3.73 5.85
N ALA A 42 7.15 4.81 5.98
CA ALA A 42 5.79 4.70 6.50
C ALA A 42 4.85 3.95 5.54
N ALA A 43 4.98 4.17 4.23
CA ALA A 43 4.20 3.45 3.22
C ALA A 43 4.54 1.96 3.19
N LEU A 44 5.82 1.59 3.28
CA LEU A 44 6.25 0.20 3.36
C LEU A 44 5.83 -0.48 4.66
N ALA A 45 5.93 0.20 5.80
CA ALA A 45 5.46 -0.35 7.07
C ALA A 45 3.97 -0.67 7.01
N TYR A 46 3.16 0.25 6.48
CA TYR A 46 1.73 0.03 6.26
C TYR A 46 1.46 -1.13 5.30
N ALA A 47 2.17 -1.22 4.17
CA ALA A 47 2.03 -2.34 3.24
C ALA A 47 2.48 -3.68 3.85
N GLY A 48 3.52 -3.67 4.70
CA GLY A 48 4.03 -4.80 5.45
C GLY A 48 2.99 -5.35 6.43
N ASP A 49 2.39 -4.49 7.23
CA ASP A 49 1.33 -4.86 8.18
C ASP A 49 0.11 -5.46 7.45
N LEU A 50 -0.20 -4.98 6.24
CA LEU A 50 -1.28 -5.51 5.42
C LEU A 50 -1.00 -6.92 4.91
N VAL A 51 0.21 -7.18 4.40
CA VAL A 51 0.54 -8.53 3.89
C VAL A 51 0.76 -9.55 5.02
N ASP A 52 1.19 -9.09 6.19
CA ASP A 52 1.31 -9.94 7.39
C ASP A 52 -0.07 -10.43 7.87
N GLN A 53 -1.07 -9.53 7.87
CA GLN A 53 -2.45 -9.86 8.25
C GLN A 53 -3.19 -10.67 7.18
N HIS A 54 -2.75 -10.62 5.92
CA HIS A 54 -3.41 -11.26 4.78
C HIS A 54 -2.43 -12.18 4.03
N PRO A 55 -2.18 -13.40 4.53
CA PRO A 55 -1.27 -14.35 3.90
C PRO A 55 -1.72 -14.64 2.46
N GLY A 56 -0.85 -14.34 1.50
CA GLY A 56 -1.12 -14.44 0.06
C GLY A 56 -1.18 -13.08 -0.64
N ALA A 57 -1.38 -11.98 0.08
CA ALA A 57 -1.15 -10.65 -0.46
C ALA A 57 0.36 -10.39 -0.67
N GLY A 58 0.69 -9.54 -1.63
CA GLY A 58 2.08 -9.23 -1.98
C GLY A 58 2.32 -7.73 -2.12
N ILE A 59 3.54 -7.29 -1.85
CA ILE A 59 3.95 -5.89 -2.02
C ILE A 59 4.60 -5.71 -3.39
N ARG A 60 4.17 -4.68 -4.12
CA ARG A 60 4.81 -4.22 -5.36
C ARG A 60 5.27 -2.77 -5.18
N LEU A 61 6.52 -2.50 -5.52
CA LEU A 61 7.04 -1.13 -5.57
C LEU A 61 6.95 -0.61 -7.01
N GLN A 62 6.42 0.60 -7.18
CA GLN A 62 6.31 1.26 -8.48
C GLN A 62 6.90 2.68 -8.42
N PRO A 63 7.77 3.07 -9.38
CA PRO A 63 8.20 4.46 -9.48
C PRO A 63 7.04 5.37 -9.89
N GLY A 64 7.03 6.59 -9.34
CA GLY A 64 6.10 7.65 -9.76
C GLY A 64 6.51 8.31 -11.04
N GLY A 65 5.53 8.56 -11.92
CA GLY A 65 5.66 9.51 -13.03
C GLY A 65 5.63 10.96 -12.57
#